data_AF-A0A7S3MZT4-F1
#
_entry.id   AF-A0A7S3MZT4-F1
#
_cell.length_a   1.000
_cell.length_b   1.000
_cell.length_c   1.000
_cell.angle_alpha   90.00
_cell.angle_beta   90.00
_cell.angle_gamma   90.00
#
_symmetry.space_group_name_H-M   'P 1'
#
loop_
_entity.id
_entity.type
_entity.pdbx_description
1 polymer ?
#
loop_
_entity_poly.entity_id
_entity_poly.type
_entity_poly.pdbx_seq_one_letter_code
_entity_poly.pdbx_strand_id
1 'polypeptide(L)'
;HLPAAFFILNQLPVIGYMEGHDEHHQGTVAAEAEKIKHYGFDYTKGIFWQMLNAKWNLDEYRNYLDQPKTFVTPWRGFRLFDNPIMELVTQGPWWMTPITFLPVANYFLFVVNQLTILQTLPLFFAGWFMWSFTEYALHRWAFHGEIYWLPDHPIPIALHFLVNGQHHGFPQDASRLTFPVLPCMG
;
A
#
# COMPACT_ATOMS: atom_id res chain seq x y z
N HIS A 1 -13.07 0.79 19.88
CA HIS A 1 -12.18 0.01 18.99
C HIS A 1 -12.93 -1.24 18.56
N LEU A 2 -13.23 -1.37 17.27
CA LEU A 2 -14.34 -2.19 16.76
C LEU A 2 -13.96 -3.68 16.64
N PRO A 3 -14.79 -4.63 17.13
CA PRO A 3 -14.60 -6.08 17.01
C PRO A 3 -14.35 -6.57 15.57
N ALA A 4 -14.85 -5.83 14.57
CA ALA A 4 -14.63 -6.12 13.16
C ALA A 4 -13.16 -6.03 12.72
N ALA A 5 -12.39 -5.10 13.29
CA ALA A 5 -10.96 -5.00 13.00
C ALA A 5 -10.23 -6.25 13.51
N PHE A 6 -10.56 -6.72 14.71
CA PHE A 6 -9.96 -7.93 15.29
C PHE A 6 -10.30 -9.20 14.48
N PHE A 7 -11.52 -9.27 13.95
CA PHE A 7 -11.94 -10.37 13.09
C PHE A 7 -11.16 -10.42 11.77
N ILE A 8 -10.92 -9.25 11.14
CA ILE A 8 -10.11 -9.16 9.91
C ILE A 8 -8.65 -9.52 10.19
N LEU A 9 -8.09 -9.03 11.30
CA LEU A 9 -6.70 -9.36 11.69
C LEU A 9 -6.47 -10.86 11.85
N ASN A 10 -7.46 -11.59 12.36
CA ASN A 10 -7.39 -13.04 12.57
C ASN A 10 -7.53 -13.86 11.28
N GLN A 11 -7.79 -13.23 10.12
CA GLN A 11 -7.91 -13.89 8.82
C GLN A 11 -6.71 -13.63 7.89
N LEU A 12 -5.75 -12.83 8.33
CA LEU A 12 -4.60 -12.47 7.51
C LEU A 12 -3.49 -13.52 7.67
N PRO A 13 -2.91 -14.04 6.58
CA PRO A 13 -1.72 -14.87 6.66
C PRO A 13 -0.60 -14.20 7.47
N VAL A 14 -0.34 -14.78 8.64
CA VAL A 14 0.62 -14.26 9.60
C VAL A 14 2.04 -14.72 9.24
N ILE A 15 2.93 -13.77 8.95
CA ILE A 15 4.35 -14.06 8.76
C ILE A 15 5.05 -13.93 10.14
N GLY A 16 4.85 -14.92 11.01
CA GLY A 16 5.37 -14.97 12.39
C GLY A 16 4.46 -15.75 13.35
N TYR A 17 4.86 -15.84 14.63
CA TYR A 17 4.02 -16.41 15.70
C TYR A 17 3.72 -15.36 16.77
N MET A 18 2.47 -15.23 17.22
CA MET A 18 2.18 -14.47 18.44
C MET A 18 2.55 -15.35 19.64
N GLU A 19 3.54 -14.94 20.43
CA GLU A 19 3.90 -15.65 21.65
C GLU A 19 2.78 -15.46 22.68
N GLY A 20 1.93 -16.49 22.86
CA GLY A 20 0.91 -16.53 23.91
C GLY A 20 -0.53 -16.93 23.53
N HIS A 21 -0.83 -17.45 22.34
CA HIS A 21 -2.19 -17.89 21.98
C HIS A 21 -2.28 -19.37 21.59
N ASP A 22 -3.34 -20.05 22.06
CA ASP A 22 -3.59 -21.49 22.15
C ASP A 22 -3.29 -22.36 20.90
N GLU A 23 -3.05 -23.65 21.13
CA GLU A 23 -2.68 -24.71 20.16
C GLU A 23 -3.58 -24.79 18.91
N HIS A 24 -4.84 -24.36 19.00
CA HIS A 24 -5.80 -24.40 17.90
C HIS A 24 -5.49 -23.40 16.76
N HIS A 25 -4.69 -22.36 17.04
CA HIS A 25 -4.22 -21.39 16.04
C HIS A 25 -2.85 -21.75 15.43
N GLN A 26 -2.13 -22.70 16.01
CA GLN A 26 -0.85 -23.13 15.44
C GLN A 26 -1.03 -23.87 14.10
N GLY A 27 -2.14 -24.60 13.93
CA GLY A 27 -2.48 -25.27 12.67
C GLY A 27 -2.84 -24.30 11.53
N THR A 28 -3.55 -23.20 11.82
CA THR A 28 -3.89 -22.17 10.83
C THR A 28 -2.67 -21.35 10.44
N VAL A 29 -1.83 -20.98 11.41
CA VAL A 29 -0.57 -20.26 11.16
C VAL A 29 0.40 -21.12 10.34
N ALA A 30 0.48 -22.44 10.59
CA ALA A 30 1.32 -23.33 9.80
C ALA A 30 0.86 -23.42 8.34
N ALA A 31 -0.45 -23.53 8.09
CA ALA A 31 -1.02 -23.56 6.74
C ALA A 31 -0.86 -22.22 5.99
N GLU A 32 -0.95 -21.09 6.71
CA GLU A 32 -0.69 -19.76 6.15
C GLU A 32 0.79 -19.53 5.85
N ALA A 33 1.68 -19.95 6.75
CA ALA A 33 3.12 -19.92 6.52
C ALA A 33 3.53 -20.79 5.32
N GLU A 34 2.85 -21.92 5.10
CA GLU A 34 3.04 -22.77 3.93
C GLU A 34 2.57 -22.09 2.63
N LYS A 35 1.41 -21.42 2.64
CA LYS A 35 0.93 -20.57 1.52
C LYS A 35 1.88 -19.42 1.21
N ILE A 36 2.52 -18.84 2.22
CA ILE A 36 3.49 -17.75 2.04
C ILE A 36 4.81 -18.29 1.46
N LYS A 37 5.26 -19.48 1.92
CA LYS A 37 6.42 -20.18 1.36
C LYS A 37 6.22 -20.56 -0.10
N HIS A 38 4.98 -20.82 -0.53
CA HIS A 38 4.65 -21.13 -1.93
C HIS A 38 5.17 -20.08 -2.92
N TYR A 39 5.17 -18.81 -2.53
CA TYR A 39 5.67 -17.70 -3.36
C TYR A 39 7.20 -17.60 -3.44
N GLY A 40 7.93 -18.29 -2.54
CA GLY A 40 9.39 -18.37 -2.59
C GLY A 40 10.14 -17.08 -2.24
N PHE A 41 9.46 -16.06 -1.68
CA PHE A 41 10.09 -14.81 -1.27
C PHE A 41 10.75 -14.89 0.10
N ASP A 42 11.95 -14.30 0.18
CA ASP A 42 12.67 -14.00 1.41
C ASP A 42 12.24 -12.62 1.92
N TYR A 43 11.28 -12.60 2.85
CA TYR A 43 10.74 -11.38 3.46
C TYR A 43 11.68 -10.71 4.47
N THR A 44 12.91 -11.21 4.62
CA THR A 44 13.99 -10.50 5.32
C THR A 44 14.72 -9.51 4.42
N LYS A 45 14.54 -9.63 3.10
CA LYS A 45 15.15 -8.80 2.05
C LYS A 45 14.11 -7.96 1.31
N GLY A 46 14.62 -7.03 0.50
CA GLY A 46 13.81 -6.22 -0.41
C GLY A 46 13.00 -7.09 -1.38
N ILE A 47 11.67 -6.93 -1.37
CA ILE A 47 10.77 -7.71 -2.22
C ILE A 47 10.81 -7.24 -3.68
N PHE A 48 11.11 -5.96 -3.94
CA PHE A 48 11.05 -5.41 -5.30
C PHE A 48 11.97 -6.15 -6.29
N TRP A 49 13.22 -6.40 -5.90
CA TRP A 49 14.17 -7.14 -6.74
C TRP A 49 13.83 -8.61 -6.87
N GLN A 50 13.23 -9.22 -5.84
CA GLN A 50 12.78 -10.60 -5.90
C GLN A 50 11.65 -10.75 -6.91
N MET A 51 10.72 -9.78 -6.96
CA MET A 51 9.61 -9.77 -7.91
C MET A 51 10.02 -9.45 -9.34
N LEU A 52 10.99 -8.56 -9.54
CA LEU A 52 11.60 -8.36 -10.87
C LEU A 52 12.25 -9.63 -11.44
N ASN A 53 12.74 -10.51 -10.56
CA ASN A 53 13.35 -11.78 -10.94
C ASN A 53 12.39 -12.97 -10.80
N ALA A 54 11.15 -12.74 -10.35
CA ALA A 54 10.16 -13.78 -10.22
C ALA A 54 9.71 -14.22 -11.61
N LYS A 55 9.59 -15.53 -11.81
CA LYS A 55 9.05 -16.12 -13.04
C LYS A 55 7.53 -16.26 -12.96
N TRP A 56 6.88 -15.31 -12.30
CA TRP A 56 5.44 -15.33 -12.12
C TRP A 56 4.72 -14.93 -13.39
N ASN A 57 3.56 -15.54 -13.60
CA ASN A 57 2.57 -14.97 -14.49
C ASN A 57 1.67 -13.94 -13.75
N LEU A 58 0.89 -13.18 -14.51
CA LEU A 58 -0.01 -12.16 -13.97
C LEU A 58 -1.05 -12.72 -12.97
N ASP A 59 -1.52 -13.95 -13.17
CA ASP A 59 -2.50 -14.57 -12.28
C ASP A 59 -1.89 -14.97 -10.93
N GLU A 60 -0.65 -15.48 -10.93
CA GLU A 60 0.12 -15.72 -9.71
C GLU A 60 0.35 -14.42 -8.93
N TYR A 61 0.65 -13.33 -9.64
CA TYR A 61 0.76 -12.00 -9.04
C TYR A 61 -0.55 -11.52 -8.43
N ARG A 62 -1.69 -11.65 -9.13
CA ARG A 62 -3.02 -11.30 -8.59
C ARG A 62 -3.33 -12.10 -7.34
N ASN A 63 -3.14 -13.42 -7.38
CA ASN A 63 -3.33 -14.30 -6.22
C ASN A 63 -2.43 -13.90 -5.04
N TYR A 64 -1.20 -13.44 -5.32
CA TYR A 64 -0.31 -12.91 -4.29
C TYR A 64 -0.88 -11.64 -3.63
N LEU A 65 -1.47 -10.72 -4.40
CA LEU A 65 -2.10 -9.51 -3.88
C LEU A 65 -3.38 -9.79 -3.09
N ASP A 66 -4.20 -10.74 -3.54
CA ASP A 66 -5.48 -11.11 -2.91
C ASP A 66 -5.31 -11.74 -1.51
N GLN A 67 -4.08 -12.10 -1.15
CA GLN A 67 -3.73 -12.69 0.13
C GLN A 67 -2.95 -11.67 0.99
N PRO A 68 -3.61 -10.74 1.69
CA PRO A 68 -2.93 -9.70 2.46
C PRO A 68 -2.07 -10.30 3.58
N LYS A 69 -0.80 -9.91 3.64
CA LYS A 69 0.19 -10.43 4.60
C LYS A 69 0.48 -9.41 5.70
N THR A 70 0.81 -9.89 6.89
CA THR A 70 1.21 -9.05 8.03
C THR A 70 2.36 -9.68 8.81
N PHE A 71 3.33 -8.88 9.25
CA PHE A 71 4.41 -9.32 10.13
C PHE A 71 4.09 -8.95 11.57
N VAL A 72 3.93 -9.94 12.44
CA VAL A 72 3.52 -9.74 13.84
C VAL A 72 4.63 -10.02 14.86
N THR A 73 5.77 -10.60 14.45
CA THR A 73 6.87 -10.96 15.37
C THR A 73 8.26 -10.75 14.76
N PRO A 74 8.97 -9.67 15.12
CA PRO A 74 8.41 -8.46 15.75
C PRO A 74 7.41 -7.77 14.81
N TRP A 75 6.52 -6.94 15.35
CA TRP A 75 5.62 -6.13 14.52
C TRP A 75 6.46 -5.16 13.68
N ARG A 76 6.39 -5.29 12.36
CA ARG A 76 7.20 -4.49 11.43
C ARG A 76 6.55 -4.37 10.06
N GLY A 77 6.94 -3.32 9.33
CA GLY A 77 6.71 -3.24 7.89
C GLY A 77 7.54 -4.26 7.11
N PHE A 78 7.15 -4.48 5.85
CA PHE A 78 7.97 -5.26 4.93
C PHE A 78 9.13 -4.41 4.41
N ARG A 79 10.16 -5.06 3.86
CA ARG A 79 11.27 -4.36 3.20
C ARG A 79 11.02 -4.33 1.70
N LEU A 80 10.94 -3.16 1.10
CA LEU A 80 10.72 -3.04 -0.34
C LEU A 80 12.05 -3.11 -1.10
N PHE A 81 13.06 -2.40 -0.61
CA PHE A 81 14.41 -2.36 -1.15
C PHE A 81 15.46 -2.73 -0.09
N ASP A 82 16.51 -3.44 -0.51
CA ASP A 82 17.68 -3.67 0.34
C ASP A 82 18.55 -2.41 0.50
N ASN A 83 18.48 -1.51 -0.47
CA ASN A 83 19.19 -0.23 -0.43
C ASN A 83 18.48 0.71 0.55
N PRO A 84 19.16 1.22 1.59
CA PRO A 84 18.54 2.04 2.63
C PRO A 84 18.02 3.37 2.10
N ILE A 85 18.64 3.96 1.07
CA ILE A 85 18.16 5.21 0.46
C ILE A 85 16.87 4.93 -0.31
N MET A 86 16.83 3.86 -1.12
CA MET A 86 15.61 3.50 -1.86
C MET A 86 14.45 3.13 -0.92
N GLU A 87 14.75 2.43 0.17
CA GLU A 87 13.77 2.13 1.21
C GLU A 87 13.22 3.41 1.82
N LEU A 88 14.10 4.36 2.14
CA LEU A 88 13.74 5.65 2.72
C LEU A 88 12.84 6.49 1.81
N VAL A 89 13.18 6.63 0.53
CA VAL A 89 12.41 7.47 -0.41
C VAL A 89 11.05 6.87 -0.75
N THR A 90 10.83 5.58 -0.45
CA THR A 90 9.56 4.88 -0.74
C THR A 90 8.64 4.76 0.47
N GLN A 91 9.09 5.20 1.64
CA GLN A 91 8.27 5.32 2.83
C GLN A 91 7.63 6.71 2.90
N GLY A 92 6.30 6.73 3.01
CA GLY A 92 5.48 7.92 3.18
C GLY A 92 4.57 7.76 4.40
N PRO A 93 5.00 8.14 5.61
CA PRO A 93 4.13 8.12 6.77
C PRO A 93 2.94 9.08 6.59
N TRP A 94 1.79 8.69 7.14
CA TRP A 94 0.49 9.35 6.91
C TRP A 94 0.49 10.87 7.16
N TRP A 95 1.32 11.36 8.09
CA TRP A 95 1.38 12.78 8.48
C TRP A 95 2.11 13.65 7.45
N MET A 96 2.86 13.09 6.50
CA MET A 96 3.54 13.86 5.45
C MET A 96 2.57 14.45 4.43
N THR A 97 1.49 13.71 4.13
CA THR A 97 0.44 14.14 3.21
C THR A 97 -0.17 15.48 3.66
N PRO A 98 -0.71 15.64 4.89
CA PRO A 98 -1.22 16.93 5.32
C PRO A 98 -0.14 18.01 5.42
N ILE A 99 1.07 17.70 5.90
CA ILE A 99 2.17 18.70 5.98
C ILE A 99 2.51 19.27 4.59
N THR A 100 2.50 18.44 3.55
CA THR A 100 2.87 18.90 2.21
C THR A 100 1.73 19.63 1.52
N PHE A 101 0.52 19.09 1.57
CA PHE A 101 -0.60 19.61 0.77
C PHE A 101 -1.41 20.71 1.46
N LEU A 102 -1.45 20.77 2.80
CA LEU A 102 -2.18 21.85 3.50
C LEU A 102 -1.59 23.25 3.25
N PRO A 103 -0.26 23.47 3.26
CA PRO A 103 0.31 24.77 2.89
C PRO A 103 0.02 25.16 1.45
N VAL A 104 0.05 24.20 0.54
CA VAL A 104 -0.28 24.42 -0.89
C VAL A 104 -1.75 24.84 -1.03
N ALA A 105 -2.67 24.12 -0.38
CA ALA A 105 -4.08 24.47 -0.36
C ALA A 105 -4.30 25.87 0.24
N ASN A 106 -3.64 26.18 1.36
CA ASN A 106 -3.73 27.49 2.01
C ASN A 106 -3.18 28.61 1.14
N TYR A 107 -2.08 28.38 0.41
CA TYR A 107 -1.55 29.34 -0.55
C TYR A 107 -2.55 29.65 -1.66
N PHE A 108 -3.17 28.62 -2.26
CA PHE A 108 -4.19 28.85 -3.28
C PHE A 108 -5.41 29.59 -2.73
N LEU A 109 -5.86 29.26 -1.52
CA LEU A 109 -6.93 29.99 -0.83
C LEU A 109 -6.57 31.47 -0.59
N PHE A 110 -5.31 31.75 -0.24
CA PHE A 110 -4.83 33.12 -0.10
C PHE A 110 -4.78 33.87 -1.44
N VAL A 111 -4.32 33.24 -2.52
CA VAL A 111 -4.26 33.87 -3.85
C VAL A 111 -5.65 34.22 -4.38
N VAL A 112 -6.66 33.40 -4.11
CA VAL A 112 -8.04 33.65 -4.53
C VAL A 112 -8.83 34.52 -3.54
N ASN A 113 -8.17 35.18 -2.57
CA ASN A 113 -8.82 36.00 -1.53
C ASN A 113 -9.62 37.20 -2.09
N GLN A 114 -9.47 37.51 -3.38
CA GLN A 114 -10.22 38.55 -4.08
C GLN A 114 -11.58 38.06 -4.63
N LEU A 115 -11.86 36.76 -4.54
CA LEU A 115 -13.14 36.19 -5.00
C LEU A 115 -14.22 36.32 -3.92
N THR A 116 -15.43 36.63 -4.37
CA THR A 116 -16.61 36.57 -3.52
C THR A 116 -16.98 35.11 -3.20
N ILE A 117 -17.71 34.87 -2.11
CA ILE A 117 -18.21 33.53 -1.75
C ILE A 117 -18.97 32.87 -2.92
N LEU A 118 -19.76 33.65 -3.66
CA LEU A 118 -20.52 33.16 -4.82
C LEU A 118 -19.63 32.72 -6.00
N GLN A 119 -18.44 33.30 -6.14
CA GLN A 119 -17.46 32.89 -7.14
C GLN A 119 -16.62 31.70 -6.67
N THR A 120 -16.36 31.60 -5.36
CA THR A 120 -15.57 30.53 -4.75
C THR A 120 -16.32 29.20 -4.70
N LEU A 121 -17.62 29.21 -4.39
CA LEU A 121 -18.41 27.98 -4.24
C LEU A 121 -18.38 27.08 -5.49
N PRO A 122 -18.65 27.58 -6.71
CA PRO A 122 -18.56 26.76 -7.93
C PRO A 122 -17.17 26.16 -8.15
N LEU A 123 -16.10 26.92 -7.87
CA LEU A 123 -14.72 26.45 -8.02
C LEU A 123 -14.40 25.33 -7.03
N PHE A 124 -14.85 25.47 -5.77
CA PHE A 124 -14.70 24.42 -4.76
C PHE A 124 -15.41 23.13 -5.19
N PHE A 125 -16.67 23.21 -5.63
CA PHE A 125 -17.40 22.02 -6.07
C PHE A 125 -16.83 21.42 -7.36
N ALA A 126 -16.34 22.24 -8.29
CA ALA A 126 -15.63 21.76 -9.47
C ALA A 126 -14.34 21.00 -9.08
N GLY A 127 -13.57 21.54 -8.12
CA GLY A 127 -12.38 20.88 -7.58
C GLY A 127 -12.71 19.57 -6.86
N TRP A 128 -13.74 19.57 -6.02
CA TRP A 128 -14.24 18.36 -5.35
C TRP A 128 -14.63 17.28 -6.35
N PHE A 129 -15.45 17.65 -7.35
CA PHE A 129 -15.88 16.72 -8.39
C PHE A 129 -14.69 16.19 -9.21
N MET A 130 -13.78 17.07 -9.61
CA MET A 130 -12.59 16.69 -10.36
C MET A 130 -11.69 15.75 -9.54
N TRP A 131 -11.53 16.02 -8.25
CA TRP A 131 -10.81 15.12 -7.35
C TRP A 131 -11.49 13.76 -7.26
N SER A 132 -12.78 13.70 -6.95
CA SER A 132 -13.51 12.42 -6.86
C SER A 132 -13.47 11.62 -8.16
N PHE A 133 -13.60 12.29 -9.31
CA PHE A 133 -13.45 11.65 -10.63
C PHE A 133 -12.03 11.12 -10.83
N THR A 134 -11.02 11.94 -10.54
CA THR A 134 -9.60 11.59 -10.70
C THR A 134 -9.20 10.44 -9.77
N GLU A 135 -9.63 10.48 -8.51
CA GLU A 135 -9.43 9.42 -7.52
C GLU A 135 -10.00 8.09 -8.02
N TYR A 136 -11.27 8.10 -8.45
CA TYR A 136 -11.90 6.91 -9.03
C TYR A 136 -11.15 6.39 -10.26
N ALA A 137 -10.75 7.29 -11.16
CA ALA A 137 -10.05 6.93 -12.38
C ALA A 137 -8.67 6.31 -12.10
N LEU A 138 -7.90 6.92 -11.20
CA LEU A 138 -6.59 6.41 -10.77
C LEU A 138 -6.74 5.08 -10.04
N HIS A 139 -7.65 4.99 -9.06
CA HIS A 139 -7.86 3.75 -8.30
C HIS A 139 -8.26 2.60 -9.22
N ARG A 140 -9.23 2.83 -10.11
CA ARG A 140 -9.73 1.78 -10.99
C ARG A 140 -8.75 1.44 -12.11
N TRP A 141 -8.27 2.42 -12.87
CA TRP A 141 -7.52 2.13 -14.10
C TRP A 141 -6.02 2.17 -13.92
N ALA A 142 -5.46 2.92 -12.96
CA ALA A 142 -4.01 2.91 -12.75
C ALA A 142 -3.61 1.90 -11.68
N PHE A 143 -4.24 1.98 -10.50
CA PHE A 143 -3.86 1.22 -9.31
C PHE A 143 -4.42 -0.21 -9.29
N HIS A 144 -5.48 -0.46 -10.06
CA HIS A 144 -6.01 -1.80 -10.33
C HIS A 144 -5.71 -2.28 -11.76
N GLY A 145 -4.61 -1.78 -12.34
CA GLY A 145 -4.18 -2.11 -13.70
C GLY A 145 -3.93 -3.61 -13.90
N GLU A 146 -3.55 -4.34 -12.84
CA GLU A 146 -3.42 -5.79 -12.82
C GLU A 146 -4.70 -6.51 -13.25
N ILE A 147 -5.88 -5.94 -13.02
CA ILE A 147 -7.17 -6.54 -13.44
C ILE A 147 -7.47 -6.25 -14.92
N TYR A 148 -7.03 -5.10 -15.43
CA TYR A 148 -7.55 -4.55 -16.68
C TYR A 148 -6.60 -4.64 -17.89
N TRP A 149 -5.31 -4.35 -17.71
CA TRP A 149 -4.41 -4.13 -18.85
C TRP A 149 -2.93 -4.47 -18.61
N LEU A 150 -2.54 -4.78 -17.37
CA LEU A 150 -1.14 -5.07 -17.07
C LEU A 150 -0.68 -6.30 -17.86
N PRO A 151 0.43 -6.23 -18.61
CA PRO A 151 0.91 -7.38 -19.37
C PRO A 151 1.62 -8.39 -18.47
N ASP A 152 1.69 -9.63 -18.95
CA ASP A 152 2.35 -10.73 -18.25
C ASP A 152 3.88 -10.65 -18.37
N HIS A 153 4.47 -9.72 -17.62
CA HIS A 153 5.91 -9.46 -17.65
C HIS A 153 6.40 -8.94 -16.29
N PRO A 154 7.59 -9.38 -15.80
CA PRO A 154 8.06 -9.05 -14.45
C PRO A 154 8.25 -7.55 -14.20
N ILE A 155 8.71 -6.79 -15.20
CA ILE A 155 8.91 -5.33 -15.08
C ILE A 155 7.61 -4.59 -14.75
N PRO A 156 6.54 -4.64 -15.58
CA PRO A 156 5.29 -3.96 -15.27
C PRO A 156 4.62 -4.49 -14.01
N ILE A 157 4.75 -5.79 -13.70
CA ILE A 157 4.29 -6.37 -12.43
C ILE A 157 4.99 -5.71 -11.23
N ALA A 158 6.33 -5.64 -11.25
CA ALA A 158 7.09 -5.03 -10.17
C ALA A 158 6.83 -3.52 -10.03
N LEU A 159 6.67 -2.80 -11.15
CA LEU A 159 6.31 -1.38 -11.15
C LEU A 159 4.90 -1.16 -10.58
N HIS A 160 3.94 -2.00 -10.97
CA HIS A 160 2.59 -1.95 -10.42
C HIS A 160 2.60 -2.24 -8.90
N PHE A 161 3.40 -3.21 -8.46
CA PHE A 161 3.57 -3.47 -7.04
C PHE A 161 4.15 -2.29 -6.27
N LEU A 162 5.17 -1.63 -6.83
CA LEU A 162 5.79 -0.43 -6.25
C LEU A 162 4.77 0.71 -6.07
N VAL A 163 3.84 0.87 -7.01
CA VAL A 163 2.84 1.97 -6.97
C VAL A 163 1.69 1.64 -6.04
N ASN A 164 1.04 0.49 -6.20
CA ASN A 164 -0.17 0.15 -5.43
C ASN A 164 -0.23 -1.30 -4.93
N GLY A 165 0.37 -2.27 -5.63
CA GLY A 165 0.27 -3.67 -5.22
C GLY A 165 0.82 -3.93 -3.80
N GLN A 166 1.84 -3.19 -3.35
CA GLN A 166 2.33 -3.28 -1.98
C GLN A 166 1.27 -2.97 -0.92
N HIS A 167 0.32 -2.07 -1.20
CA HIS A 167 -0.76 -1.73 -0.29
C HIS A 167 -1.74 -2.89 -0.13
N HIS A 168 -2.10 -3.57 -1.22
CA HIS A 168 -2.94 -4.78 -1.18
C HIS A 168 -2.23 -5.96 -0.53
N GLY A 169 -0.96 -6.16 -0.87
CA GLY A 169 -0.15 -7.26 -0.32
C GLY A 169 0.19 -7.08 1.15
N PHE A 170 0.35 -5.85 1.65
CA PHE A 170 0.75 -5.54 3.02
C PHE A 170 -0.06 -4.38 3.61
N PRO A 171 -1.37 -4.56 3.86
CA PRO A 171 -2.27 -3.45 4.22
C PRO A 171 -1.97 -2.80 5.57
N GLN A 172 -1.19 -3.46 6.43
CA GLN A 172 -0.82 -2.95 7.76
C GLN A 172 0.49 -2.17 7.81
N ASP A 173 1.19 -2.03 6.68
CA ASP A 173 2.40 -1.22 6.63
C ASP A 173 2.05 0.27 6.66
N ALA A 174 2.05 0.85 7.86
CA ALA A 174 1.71 2.26 8.10
C ALA A 174 2.63 3.24 7.35
N SER A 175 3.84 2.83 6.96
CA SER A 175 4.77 3.65 6.21
C SER A 175 4.49 3.67 4.70
N ARG A 176 3.58 2.82 4.21
CA ARG A 176 3.26 2.64 2.78
C ARG A 176 1.78 2.71 2.48
N LEU A 177 1.01 3.28 3.40
CA LEU A 177 -0.42 3.54 3.20
C LEU A 177 -0.66 4.74 2.29
N THR A 178 0.20 5.76 2.37
CA THR A 178 0.11 6.97 1.53
C THR A 178 1.23 7.02 0.52
N PHE A 179 0.98 7.65 -0.63
CA PHE A 179 2.02 7.88 -1.62
C PHE A 179 3.18 8.69 -1.01
N PRO A 180 4.43 8.29 -1.24
CA PRO A 180 5.58 9.03 -0.74
C PRO A 180 5.64 10.39 -1.45
N VAL A 181 5.46 11.46 -0.69
CA VAL A 181 5.50 12.84 -1.22
C VAL A 181 6.93 13.36 -1.26
N LEU A 182 7.75 12.99 -0.27
CA LEU A 182 9.17 13.28 -0.14
C LEU A 182 9.85 12.15 0.65
N PRO A 183 11.18 11.96 0.51
CA PRO A 183 11.94 11.12 1.43
C PRO A 183 11.85 11.69 2.84
N CYS A 184 11.48 10.88 3.82
CA CYS A 184 11.55 11.28 5.22
C CYS A 184 12.40 10.31 6.01
N MET A 185 13.38 10.85 6.75
CA MET A 185 14.11 10.13 7.80
C MET A 185 13.10 9.63 8.84
N GLY A 186 12.86 8.32 8.83
CA GLY A 186 12.25 7.58 9.94
C GLY A 186 13.32 7.06 10.88
#